data_AF-A0AAW9JPC7-F1
#
_entry.id   AF-A0AAW9JPC7-F1
#
_cell.length_a   1.000
_cell.length_b   1.000
_cell.length_c   1.000
_cell.angle_alpha   90.00
_cell.angle_beta   90.00
_cell.angle_gamma   90.00
#
_symmetry.space_group_name_H-M   'P 1'
#
loop_
_entity.id
_entity.type
_entity.pdbx_description
1 polymer ?
#
loop_
_entity_poly.entity_id
_entity_poly.type
_entity_poly.pdbx_seq_one_letter_code
_entity_poly.pdbx_strand_id
1 'polypeptide(L)' 'MQEKFKNYGLWVALFALLGMVLMDTVPHFNAGRYQEYVDMILYILIAAGVVSNPTAGKWFADKRNKGVDK' A
#
# COMPACT_ATOMS: atom_id res chain seq x y z
N MET A 1 13.30 -10.47 6.32
CA MET A 1 11.90 -10.77 5.92
C MET A 1 10.91 -9.68 6.36
N GLN A 2 11.14 -8.94 7.46
CA GLN A 2 10.14 -8.01 8.05
C GLN A 2 10.08 -6.61 7.42
N GLU A 3 11.06 -6.21 6.61
CA GLU A 3 11.04 -4.88 5.97
C GLU A 3 10.05 -4.78 4.80
N LYS A 4 9.74 -5.89 4.14
CA LYS A 4 8.84 -5.91 2.97
C LYS A 4 7.41 -5.47 3.30
N PHE A 5 6.93 -5.81 4.50
CA PHE A 5 5.59 -5.43 4.96
C PHE A 5 5.48 -3.97 5.38
N LYS A 6 6.61 -3.26 5.52
CA LYS A 6 6.63 -1.81 5.76
C LYS A 6 6.48 -1.00 4.46
N ASN A 7 6.49 -1.62 3.29
CA ASN A 7 6.41 -0.87 2.03
C ASN A 7 4.99 -0.36 1.77
N TYR A 8 4.82 0.96 1.69
CA TYR A 8 3.53 1.60 1.38
C TYR A 8 2.99 1.20 0.01
N GLY A 9 3.87 1.11 -0.99
CA GLY A 9 3.48 0.70 -2.34
C GLY A 9 2.91 -0.72 -2.39
N LEU A 10 3.38 -1.61 -1.51
CA LEU A 10 2.88 -2.98 -1.41
C LEU A 10 1.42 -3.00 -0.93
N TRP A 11 1.10 -2.27 0.13
CA TRP A 11 -0.26 -2.21 0.68
C TRP A 11 -1.24 -1.53 -0.27
N VAL A 12 -0.81 -0.44 -0.93
CA VAL A 12 -1.61 0.21 -1.97
C VAL A 12 -1.91 -0.76 -3.12
N ALA A 13 -0.92 -1.51 -3.60
CA ALA A 13 -1.14 -2.51 -4.65
C ALA A 13 -2.05 -3.66 -4.20
N LEU A 14 -1.93 -4.09 -2.94
CA LEU A 14 -2.75 -5.14 -2.37
C LEU A 14 -4.24 -4.73 -2.31
N PHE A 15 -4.52 -3.52 -1.82
CA PHE A 15 -5.87 -2.98 -1.79
C PHE A 15 -6.39 -2.67 -3.20
N ALA A 16 -5.56 -2.17 -4.12
CA ALA A 16 -5.99 -1.97 -5.51
C ALA A 16 -6.44 -3.27 -6.17
N LEU A 17 -5.68 -4.36 -5.98
CA LEU A 17 -6.03 -5.67 -6.50
C LEU A 17 -7.31 -6.22 -5.84
N LEU A 18 -7.44 -6.06 -4.52
CA LEU A 18 -8.65 -6.46 -3.79
C LEU A 18 -9.89 -5.70 -4.29
N GLY A 19 -9.76 -4.39 -4.52
CA GLY A 19 -10.82 -3.55 -5.05
C GLY A 19 -11.26 -3.99 -6.44
N MET A 20 -10.31 -4.36 -7.30
CA MET A 20 -10.60 -4.89 -8.64
C MET A 20 -11.41 -6.19 -8.57
N VAL A 21 -11.01 -7.13 -7.71
CA VAL A 21 -11.75 -8.38 -7.50
C VAL A 21 -13.16 -8.13 -6.94
N LEU A 22 -13.30 -7.19 -5.99
CA LEU A 22 -14.60 -6.84 -5.43
C LEU A 22 -15.51 -6.14 -6.45
N MET A 23 -14.96 -5.30 -7.33
CA MET A 23 -15.70 -4.69 -8.44
C MET A 23 -16.24 -5.74 -9.42
N ASP A 24 -15.45 -6.76 -9.74
CA ASP A 24 -15.84 -7.81 -10.68
C ASP A 24 -16.83 -8.82 -10.07
N THR A 25 -16.80 -9.01 -8.75
CA THR A 25 -17.64 -10.02 -8.07
C THR A 25 -18.92 -9.46 -7.46
N VAL A 26 -18.99 -8.15 -7.19
CA VAL A 26 -20.13 -7.53 -6.50
C VAL A 26 -20.91 -6.61 -7.44
N PRO A 27 -22.16 -6.95 -7.80
CA PRO A 27 -23.02 -6.05 -8.57
C PRO A 27 -23.39 -4.80 -7.73
N HIS A 28 -23.36 -3.62 -8.36
CA HIS A 28 -23.53 -2.29 -7.72
C HIS A 28 -22.41 -1.85 -6.76
N PHE A 29 -21.18 -2.31 -6.99
CA PHE A 29 -20.04 -1.90 -6.19
C PHE A 29 -19.82 -0.38 -6.22
N ASN A 30 -19.76 0.24 -5.03
CA ASN A 30 -19.47 1.66 -4.88
C ASN A 30 -17.96 1.89 -4.72
N ALA A 31 -17.30 2.15 -5.85
CA ALA A 31 -15.86 2.44 -5.91
C ALA A 31 -15.44 3.62 -5.01
N GLY A 32 -16.27 4.66 -4.92
CA GLY A 32 -15.96 5.85 -4.12
C GLY A 32 -15.86 5.53 -2.63
N ARG A 33 -16.83 4.78 -2.09
CA ARG A 33 -16.79 4.34 -0.70
C ARG A 33 -15.65 3.38 -0.42
N TYR A 34 -15.35 2.48 -1.34
CA TYR A 34 -14.22 1.57 -1.21
C TYR A 34 -12.90 2.34 -1.08
N GLN A 35 -12.69 3.33 -1.95
CA GLN A 35 -11.48 4.15 -1.92
C GLN A 35 -11.35 4.92 -0.60
N GLU A 36 -12.44 5.47 -0.07
CA GLU A 36 -12.46 6.16 1.22
C GLU A 36 -12.06 5.23 2.39
N TYR A 37 -12.54 3.98 2.38
CA TYR A 37 -12.11 2.97 3.36
C TYR A 37 -10.64 2.62 3.24
N VAL A 38 -10.15 2.39 2.01
CA VAL A 38 -8.74 2.06 1.76
C VAL A 38 -7.84 3.18 2.23
N ASP A 39 -8.18 4.42 1.93
CA ASP A 39 -7.38 5.59 2.32
C ASP A 39 -7.33 5.73 3.85
N MET A 40 -8.48 5.60 4.53
CA MET A 40 -8.56 5.63 5.99
C MET A 40 -7.73 4.51 6.64
N ILE A 41 -7.78 3.29 6.09
CA ILE A 41 -6.98 2.15 6.57
C ILE A 41 -5.49 2.42 6.38
N LEU A 42 -5.08 2.93 5.22
CA LEU A 42 -3.70 3.29 4.93
C LEU A 42 -3.19 4.40 5.86
N TYR A 43 -4.01 5.41 6.15
CA TYR A 43 -3.70 6.46 7.14
C TYR A 43 -3.45 5.88 8.53
N ILE A 44 -4.32 4.97 8.99
CA ILE A 44 -4.15 4.29 10.28
C ILE A 44 -2.87 3.45 10.29
N LEU A 45 -2.59 2.71 9.21
CA LEU A 45 -1.38 1.90 9.07
C LEU A 45 -0.09 2.74 9.08
N ILE A 46 -0.12 3.93 8.49
CA ILE A 46 0.98 4.90 8.54
C ILE A 46 1.13 5.45 9.95
N ALA A 47 0.02 5.91 10.58
CA ALA A 47 0.03 6.48 11.92
C ALA A 47 0.48 5.47 12.99
N ALA A 48 0.13 4.20 12.82
CA ALA A 48 0.56 3.09 13.67
C ALA A 48 2.02 2.64 13.38
N GLY A 49 2.68 3.20 12.37
CA GLY A 49 4.06 2.84 12.00
C GLY A 49 4.21 1.44 11.38
N VAL A 50 3.10 0.80 11.01
CA VAL A 50 3.08 -0.51 10.33
C VAL A 50 3.59 -0.38 8.91
N VAL A 51 3.25 0.74 8.26
CA VAL A 51 3.61 1.06 6.88
C VAL A 51 4.45 2.34 6.84
N SER A 52 5.41 2.40 5.93
CA SER A 52 6.31 3.55 5.76
C SER A 52 5.51 4.77 5.35
N ASN A 53 5.73 5.89 6.04
CA ASN A 53 5.13 7.16 5.65
C ASN A 53 5.64 7.57 4.25
N PRO A 54 4.77 7.74 3.24
CA PRO A 54 5.18 8.15 1.89
C PRO A 54 5.96 9.47 1.90
N THR A 55 5.69 10.38 2.85
CA THR A 55 6.37 11.68 2.99
C THR A 55 7.79 11.55 3.54
N ALA A 56 8.12 10.47 4.26
CA ALA A 56 9.44 10.23 4.83
C ALA A 56 10.41 9.49 3.87
N GLY A 57 9.94 9.16 2.65
CA GLY A 57 10.75 8.59 1.59
C GLY A 57 11.06 7.12 1.80
N LYS A 58 10.23 6.25 1.19
CA LYS A 58 10.48 4.83 0.82
C LYS A 58 9.18 4.26 0.23
N TRP A 59 8.86 4.71 -0.98
CA TRP A 59 7.75 4.16 -1.77
C TRP A 59 8.18 2.78 -2.35
N PHE A 60 7.84 2.44 -3.59
CA PHE A 60 8.24 1.16 -4.23
C PHE A 60 9.77 0.86 -4.26
N ALA A 61 10.62 1.82 -3.89
CA ALA A 61 12.07 1.73 -3.96
C ALA A 61 12.75 0.98 -2.79
N ASP A 62 12.13 -0.07 -2.24
CA ASP A 62 12.74 -0.94 -1.20
C ASP A 62 13.95 -1.77 -1.71
N LYS A 63 14.36 -1.58 -2.97
CA LYS A 63 15.64 -2.10 -3.46
C LYS A 63 16.34 -1.09 -4.35
N ARG A 64 17.20 -0.27 -3.76
CA ARG A 64 18.47 0.03 -4.40
C ARG A 64 19.56 -0.61 -3.55
N ASN A 65 19.82 -1.89 -3.84
CA ASN A 65 21.11 -2.48 -3.53
C ASN A 65 22.15 -1.53 -4.13
N LYS A 66 22.88 -0.80 -3.28
CA LYS A 66 24.17 -0.22 -3.65
C LYS A 66 25.09 -1.42 -3.90
N GLY A 67 24.94 -2.01 -5.08
CA GLY A 67 26.06 -2.68 -5.71
C GLY A 67 27.11 -1.62 -6.02
N VAL A 68 28.36 -1.98 -5.75
CA VAL A 68 29.59 -1.21 -5.92
C VAL A 68 29.99 -0.39 -4.69
N ASP A 69 30.36 -1.14 -3.66
CA ASP A 69 31.65 -0.96 -2.99
C ASP A 69 32.78 -1.13 -4.03
N LYS A 70 33.56 -0.06 -4.23
CA LYS A 70 34.99 -0.01 -4.58
C LYS A 70 35.44 1.44 -4.70
#